data_AF-A0A7Z8QEP5-F1
#
_entry.id   AF-A0A7Z8QEP5-F1
#
_cell.length_a   1.000
_cell.length_b   1.000
_cell.length_c   1.000
_cell.angle_alpha   90.00
_cell.angle_beta   90.00
_cell.angle_gamma   90.00
#
_symmetry.space_group_name_H-M   'P 1'
#
loop_
_entity.id
_entity.type
_entity.pdbx_description
1 polymer ?
#
loop_
_entity_poly.entity_id
_entity_poly.type
_entity_poly.pdbx_seq_one_letter_code
_entity_poly.pdbx_strand_id
1 'polypeptide(L)'
;MGGHPDRNAQFENITQLKQDYLDAGNPVISMDTKKKELLGTFYRNGSLYTQAAIQTNDHDFPSSATGSVIPHGFYDLKRNTGYITLGTSHDTSEFACDSLFQWWVNEGIIHYPKAKSLLILCDGGGSNSSRHYIFKEDLQKTANALGLEIRIAHYPPYTSK
;
A
#
# COMPACT_ATOMS: atom_id res chain seq x y z
N MET A 1 25.32 7.67 4.39
CA MET A 1 24.03 8.40 4.49
C MET A 1 23.10 7.57 5.36
N GLY A 2 22.55 8.10 6.47
CA GLY A 2 21.58 7.33 7.28
C GLY A 2 21.46 7.68 8.76
N GLY A 3 22.43 8.35 9.38
CA GLY A 3 22.37 8.67 10.82
C GLY A 3 21.66 9.99 11.10
N HIS A 4 20.33 10.02 11.09
CA HIS A 4 19.59 11.13 11.72
C HIS A 4 19.43 10.79 13.21
N PRO A 5 19.78 11.69 14.14
CA PRO A 5 19.75 11.42 15.58
C PRO A 5 18.36 10.97 16.07
N ASP A 6 17.30 11.53 15.47
CA ASP A 6 15.91 11.22 15.87
C ASP A 6 15.30 9.98 15.20
N ARG A 7 16.09 9.22 14.41
CA ARG A 7 15.58 8.03 13.71
C ARG A 7 15.01 7.00 14.68
N ASN A 8 15.70 6.76 15.81
CA ASN A 8 15.25 5.79 16.81
C ASN A 8 13.95 6.24 17.50
N ALA A 9 13.85 7.52 17.85
CA ALA A 9 12.66 8.09 18.47
C ALA A 9 11.40 7.91 17.59
N GLN A 10 11.54 8.00 16.27
CA GLN A 10 10.44 7.74 15.35
C GLN A 10 10.00 6.26 15.36
N PHE A 11 10.93 5.31 15.45
CA PHE A 11 10.61 3.89 15.56
C PHE A 11 9.95 3.54 16.90
N GLU A 12 10.42 4.14 18.00
CA GLU A 12 9.83 3.99 19.33
C GLU A 12 8.39 4.51 19.32
N ASN A 13 8.13 5.67 18.71
CA ASN A 13 6.78 6.20 18.56
C ASN A 13 5.89 5.28 17.72
N ILE A 14 6.37 4.78 16.58
CA ILE A 14 5.61 3.80 15.77
C ILE A 14 5.31 2.54 16.58
N THR A 15 6.27 2.06 17.38
CA THR A 15 6.09 0.88 18.23
C THR A 15 5.01 1.12 19.27
N GLN A 16 5.02 2.28 19.94
CA GLN A 16 3.99 2.65 20.90
C GLN A 16 2.61 2.75 20.24
N LEU A 17 2.51 3.45 19.10
CA LEU A 17 1.26 3.57 18.35
C LEU A 17 0.70 2.20 17.94
N LYS A 18 1.55 1.28 17.48
CA LYS A 18 1.11 -0.08 17.16
C LYS A 18 0.52 -0.77 18.38
N GLN A 19 1.19 -0.68 19.53
CA GLN A 19 0.72 -1.31 20.77
C GLN A 19 -0.64 -0.73 21.19
N ASP A 20 -0.78 0.60 21.20
CA ASP A 20 -2.01 1.28 21.60
C ASP A 20 -3.21 0.87 20.73
N TYR A 21 -3.01 0.77 19.41
CA TYR A 21 -4.07 0.35 18.48
C TYR A 21 -4.43 -1.12 18.65
N LEU A 22 -3.43 -2.00 18.82
CA LEU A 22 -3.66 -3.43 19.03
C LEU A 22 -4.43 -3.68 20.34
N ASP A 23 -4.06 -3.00 21.41
CA ASP A 23 -4.70 -3.09 22.73
C ASP A 23 -6.14 -2.54 22.70
N ALA A 24 -6.38 -1.46 21.95
CA ALA A 24 -7.72 -0.93 21.71
C ALA A 24 -8.57 -1.80 20.75
N GLY A 25 -8.02 -2.88 20.21
CA GLY A 25 -8.69 -3.76 19.26
C GLY A 25 -8.85 -3.19 17.85
N ASN A 26 -8.22 -2.04 17.57
CA ASN A 26 -8.25 -1.37 16.27
C ASN A 26 -7.26 -2.03 15.28
N PRO A 27 -7.52 -1.93 13.97
CA PRO A 27 -6.64 -2.43 12.93
C PRO A 27 -5.32 -1.63 12.85
N VAL A 28 -4.25 -2.36 12.55
CA VAL A 28 -2.94 -1.83 12.17
C VAL A 28 -2.54 -2.45 10.85
N ILE A 29 -2.40 -1.63 9.82
CA ILE A 29 -2.04 -2.09 8.48
C ILE A 29 -0.76 -1.43 7.97
N SER A 30 -0.02 -2.14 7.13
CA SER A 30 1.06 -1.60 6.32
C SER A 30 0.56 -1.38 4.89
N MET A 31 0.82 -0.21 4.33
CA MET A 31 0.41 0.19 2.97
C MET A 31 1.63 0.42 2.07
N ASP A 32 1.64 -0.14 0.87
CA ASP A 32 2.77 -0.02 -0.07
C ASP A 32 2.34 -0.21 -1.54
N THR A 33 2.86 0.60 -2.45
CA THR A 33 2.75 0.35 -3.89
C THR A 33 3.93 -0.52 -4.33
N LYS A 34 3.63 -1.69 -4.91
CA LYS A 34 4.65 -2.60 -5.42
C LYS A 34 5.08 -2.22 -6.84
N LYS A 35 6.13 -2.90 -7.30
CA LYS A 35 6.68 -2.73 -8.65
C LYS A 35 5.55 -2.82 -9.69
N LYS A 36 5.51 -1.82 -10.57
CA LYS A 36 4.60 -1.76 -11.71
C LYS A 36 5.06 -2.76 -12.77
N GLU A 37 4.14 -3.50 -13.35
CA GLU A 37 4.42 -4.53 -14.34
C GLU A 37 3.74 -4.18 -15.67
N LEU A 38 4.50 -4.21 -16.76
CA LEU A 38 3.94 -3.99 -18.09
C LEU A 38 3.10 -5.21 -18.50
N LEU A 39 1.89 -4.95 -18.97
CA LEU A 39 1.04 -5.98 -19.59
C LEU A 39 1.47 -6.18 -21.04
N GLY A 40 1.71 -7.43 -21.42
CA GLY A 40 2.11 -7.80 -22.76
C GLY A 40 2.90 -9.10 -22.78
N THR A 41 3.34 -9.50 -23.98
CA THR A 41 4.09 -10.74 -24.19
C THR A 41 5.58 -10.51 -23.92
N PHE A 42 5.92 -10.16 -22.68
CA PHE A 42 7.29 -9.94 -22.23
C PHE A 42 7.87 -11.20 -21.59
N TYR A 43 9.17 -11.41 -21.76
CA TYR A 43 9.87 -12.53 -21.15
C TYR A 43 9.89 -12.37 -19.63
N ARG A 44 9.55 -13.45 -18.92
CA ARG A 44 9.71 -13.59 -17.47
C ARG A 44 10.32 -14.95 -17.20
N ASN A 45 11.28 -15.02 -16.29
CA ASN A 45 11.89 -16.29 -15.92
C ASN A 45 10.84 -17.19 -15.24
N GLY A 46 10.66 -18.40 -15.76
CA GLY A 46 9.67 -19.35 -15.24
C GLY A 46 9.22 -20.38 -16.28
N SER A 47 8.23 -21.17 -15.91
CA SER A 47 7.58 -22.14 -16.80
C SER A 47 6.09 -21.93 -16.79
N LEU A 48 5.47 -22.13 -17.95
CA LEU A 48 4.05 -21.95 -18.17
C LEU A 48 3.47 -23.23 -18.79
N TYR A 49 2.28 -23.63 -18.33
CA TYR A 49 1.56 -24.74 -18.93
C TYR A 49 0.98 -24.29 -20.26
N THR A 50 1.61 -24.71 -21.36
CA THR A 50 1.20 -24.38 -22.74
C THR A 50 1.39 -25.58 -23.64
N GLN A 51 0.67 -25.59 -24.76
CA GLN A 51 0.79 -26.60 -25.80
C GLN A 51 1.92 -26.29 -26.80
N ALA A 52 2.41 -25.03 -26.83
CA ALA A 52 3.46 -24.59 -27.74
C ALA A 52 4.30 -23.46 -27.14
N ALA A 53 5.52 -23.29 -27.64
CA ALA A 53 6.38 -22.18 -27.25
C ALA A 53 5.73 -20.83 -27.64
N ILE A 54 5.74 -19.87 -26.71
CA ILE A 54 5.23 -18.52 -26.93
C ILE A 54 6.42 -17.61 -27.23
N GLN A 55 6.41 -16.96 -28.39
CA GLN A 55 7.39 -15.94 -28.73
C GLN A 55 7.16 -14.71 -27.83
N THR A 56 8.21 -14.24 -27.16
CA THR A 56 8.16 -13.13 -26.21
C THR A 56 9.17 -12.05 -26.57
N ASN A 57 8.91 -10.83 -26.14
CA ASN A 57 9.86 -9.73 -26.16
C ASN A 57 10.86 -9.92 -25.02
N ASP A 58 12.15 -9.92 -25.33
CA ASP A 58 13.24 -10.00 -24.35
C ASP A 58 13.47 -8.67 -23.61
N HIS A 59 12.98 -7.56 -24.16
CA HIS A 59 13.03 -6.23 -23.57
C HIS A 59 11.64 -5.68 -23.23
N ASP A 60 11.54 -5.06 -22.05
CA ASP A 60 10.32 -4.45 -21.52
C ASP A 60 10.14 -3.00 -22.01
N PHE A 61 9.80 -2.81 -23.29
CA PHE A 61 9.48 -1.48 -23.82
C PHE A 61 8.02 -1.10 -23.56
N PRO A 62 7.73 0.07 -22.95
CA PRO A 62 6.35 0.52 -22.73
C PRO A 62 5.52 0.66 -24.01
N SER A 63 6.15 0.99 -25.14
CA SER A 63 5.48 1.07 -26.46
C SER A 63 4.99 -0.28 -26.98
N SER A 64 5.55 -1.38 -26.48
CA SER A 64 5.15 -2.75 -26.82
C SER A 64 4.17 -3.34 -25.80
N ALA A 65 3.81 -2.58 -24.75
CA ALA A 65 2.87 -3.01 -23.73
C ALA A 65 1.44 -2.66 -24.12
N THR A 66 0.48 -3.50 -23.74
CA THR A 66 -0.96 -3.21 -23.84
C THR A 66 -1.48 -2.41 -22.67
N GLY A 67 -0.67 -2.24 -21.61
CA GLY A 67 -1.00 -1.48 -20.41
C GLY A 67 0.05 -1.69 -19.32
N SER A 68 -0.27 -1.23 -18.11
CA SER A 68 0.55 -1.45 -16.92
C SER A 68 -0.36 -1.86 -15.77
N VAL A 69 0.12 -2.78 -14.93
CA VAL A 69 -0.50 -3.11 -13.66
C VAL A 69 0.27 -2.45 -12.54
N ILE A 70 -0.46 -1.79 -11.66
CA ILE A 70 0.05 -1.13 -10.45
C ILE A 70 -0.55 -1.87 -9.26
N PRO A 71 0.21 -2.76 -8.61
CA PRO A 71 -0.25 -3.45 -7.42
C PRO A 71 -0.13 -2.53 -6.20
N HIS A 72 -1.25 -2.27 -5.53
CA HIS A 72 -1.29 -1.57 -4.26
C HIS A 72 -1.65 -2.55 -3.13
N GLY A 73 -0.75 -2.71 -2.17
CA GLY A 73 -0.85 -3.73 -1.14
C GLY A 73 -1.15 -3.16 0.23
N PHE A 74 -2.03 -3.84 0.96
CA PHE A 74 -2.23 -3.71 2.39
C PHE A 74 -1.85 -5.01 3.09
N TYR A 75 -1.13 -4.90 4.20
CA TYR A 75 -0.82 -6.04 5.06
C TYR A 75 -1.34 -5.76 6.46
N ASP A 76 -2.27 -6.59 6.92
CA ASP A 76 -2.83 -6.52 8.27
C ASP A 76 -1.91 -7.23 9.25
N LEU A 77 -1.35 -6.46 10.19
CA LEU A 77 -0.37 -6.96 11.15
C LEU A 77 -1.00 -7.86 12.22
N LYS A 78 -2.27 -7.66 12.55
CA LYS A 78 -2.96 -8.44 13.59
C LYS A 78 -3.42 -9.78 13.03
N ARG A 79 -3.87 -9.80 11.78
CA ARG A 79 -4.39 -11.00 11.12
C ARG A 79 -3.36 -11.77 10.32
N ASN A 80 -2.21 -11.17 10.03
CA ASN A 80 -1.19 -11.74 9.15
C ASN A 80 -1.77 -12.06 7.75
N THR A 81 -2.51 -11.10 7.18
CA THR A 81 -3.18 -11.25 5.87
C THR A 81 -2.82 -10.10 4.95
N GLY A 82 -2.57 -10.42 3.68
CA GLY A 82 -2.35 -9.45 2.62
C GLY A 82 -3.60 -9.23 1.77
N TYR A 83 -3.82 -7.99 1.34
CA TYR A 83 -4.82 -7.60 0.37
C TYR A 83 -4.13 -6.80 -0.74
N ILE A 84 -4.39 -7.12 -2.00
CA ILE A 84 -3.76 -6.44 -3.14
C ILE A 84 -4.85 -5.99 -4.10
N THR A 85 -4.85 -4.68 -4.39
CA THR A 85 -5.61 -4.07 -5.47
C THR A 85 -4.74 -3.93 -6.70
N LEU A 86 -5.22 -4.36 -7.86
CA LEU A 86 -4.51 -4.22 -9.14
C LEU A 86 -5.12 -3.07 -9.95
N GLY A 87 -4.43 -1.94 -9.96
CA GLY A 87 -4.80 -0.79 -10.80
C GLY A 87 -4.22 -0.92 -12.20
N THR A 88 -4.93 -0.43 -13.21
CA THR A 88 -4.49 -0.47 -14.62
C THR A 88 -4.13 0.92 -15.17
N SER A 89 -4.15 1.94 -14.32
CA SER A 89 -3.93 3.34 -14.68
C SER A 89 -2.66 3.88 -14.01
N HIS A 90 -2.79 4.83 -13.09
CA HIS A 90 -1.68 5.57 -12.49
C HIS A 90 -1.61 5.35 -10.98
N ASP A 91 -0.39 5.48 -10.44
CA ASP A 91 -0.12 5.43 -9.01
C ASP A 91 -0.30 6.82 -8.42
N THR A 92 -1.55 7.14 -8.06
CA THR A 92 -1.98 8.43 -7.52
C THR A 92 -2.44 8.29 -6.07
N SER A 93 -2.55 9.40 -5.34
CA SER A 93 -3.16 9.43 -4.01
C SER A 93 -4.60 8.94 -4.04
N GLU A 94 -5.36 9.31 -5.07
CA GLU A 94 -6.72 8.81 -5.29
C GLU A 94 -6.76 7.28 -5.40
N PHE A 95 -5.84 6.69 -6.18
CA PHE A 95 -5.78 5.23 -6.32
C PHE A 95 -5.41 4.53 -5.00
N ALA A 96 -4.47 5.09 -4.23
CA ALA A 96 -4.11 4.56 -2.91
C ALA A 96 -5.30 4.62 -1.93
N CYS A 97 -6.03 5.73 -1.94
CA CYS A 97 -7.19 5.97 -1.08
C CYS A 97 -8.42 5.13 -1.48
N ASP A 98 -8.65 4.92 -2.78
CA ASP A 98 -9.67 4.00 -3.28
C ASP A 98 -9.31 2.55 -2.93
N SER A 99 -8.05 2.15 -3.10
CA SER A 99 -7.58 0.83 -2.67
C SER A 99 -7.79 0.61 -1.17
N LEU A 100 -7.57 1.63 -0.34
CA LEU A 100 -7.84 1.58 1.09
C LEU A 100 -9.33 1.42 1.38
N PHE A 101 -10.18 2.19 0.69
CA PHE A 101 -11.62 2.08 0.80
C PHE A 101 -12.10 0.67 0.46
N GLN A 102 -11.63 0.11 -0.67
CA GLN A 102 -11.96 -1.24 -1.11
C GLN A 102 -11.51 -2.30 -0.10
N TRP A 103 -10.30 -2.20 0.45
CA TRP A 103 -9.85 -3.11 1.51
C TRP A 103 -10.77 -3.04 2.74
N TRP A 104 -11.14 -1.82 3.17
CA TRP A 104 -12.00 -1.67 4.35
C TRP A 104 -13.38 -2.29 4.15
N VAL A 105 -14.06 -1.99 3.04
CA VAL A 105 -15.44 -2.48 2.81
C VAL A 105 -15.51 -3.98 2.56
N ASN A 106 -14.47 -4.57 1.96
CA ASN A 106 -14.45 -5.99 1.61
C ASN A 106 -13.85 -6.89 2.69
N GLU A 107 -12.91 -6.39 3.50
CA GLU A 107 -12.21 -7.19 4.52
C GLU A 107 -12.19 -6.50 5.89
N GLY A 108 -11.78 -5.22 5.94
CA GLY A 108 -11.57 -4.50 7.20
C GLY A 108 -12.80 -4.49 8.11
N ILE A 109 -13.96 -4.07 7.59
CA ILE A 109 -15.20 -3.96 8.37
C ILE A 109 -15.71 -5.31 8.91
N ILE A 110 -15.44 -6.40 8.19
CA ILE A 110 -15.85 -7.75 8.58
C ILE A 110 -15.06 -8.20 9.82
N HIS A 111 -13.76 -7.93 9.85
CA HIS A 111 -12.88 -8.36 10.94
C HIS A 111 -12.78 -7.35 12.08
N TYR A 112 -13.11 -6.08 11.83
CA TYR A 112 -13.03 -4.97 12.77
C TYR A 112 -14.34 -4.16 12.86
N PRO A 113 -15.51 -4.79 13.10
CA PRO A 113 -16.81 -4.11 13.04
C PRO A 113 -17.02 -3.03 14.11
N LYS A 114 -16.19 -3.02 15.16
CA LYS A 114 -16.23 -2.04 16.26
C LYS A 114 -15.09 -1.04 16.22
N ALA A 115 -14.19 -1.12 15.23
CA ALA A 115 -13.07 -0.20 15.16
C ALA A 115 -13.55 1.22 14.88
N LYS A 116 -12.93 2.17 15.57
CA LYS A 116 -13.20 3.60 15.41
C LYS A 116 -12.00 4.35 14.84
N SER A 117 -10.83 3.72 14.86
CA SER A 117 -9.59 4.27 14.38
C SER A 117 -8.79 3.20 13.63
N LEU A 118 -8.00 3.62 12.64
CA LEU A 118 -7.13 2.79 11.82
C LEU A 118 -5.73 3.39 11.82
N LEU A 119 -4.71 2.58 12.14
CA LEU A 119 -3.31 2.96 12.01
C LEU A 119 -2.74 2.39 10.70
N ILE A 120 -2.23 3.28 9.84
CA ILE A 120 -1.58 2.92 8.58
C ILE A 120 -0.09 3.25 8.66
N LEU A 121 0.74 2.24 8.44
CA LEU A 121 2.19 2.33 8.37
C LEU A 121 2.62 2.41 6.90
N CYS A 122 3.25 3.50 6.47
CA CYS A 122 3.72 3.65 5.08
C CYS A 122 5.07 4.34 4.98
N ASP A 123 5.71 4.23 3.82
CA ASP A 123 6.82 5.09 3.47
C ASP A 123 6.30 6.47 3.02
N GLY A 124 7.16 7.48 3.03
CA GLY A 124 6.80 8.86 2.67
C GLY A 124 6.95 9.17 1.18
N GLY A 125 6.91 8.17 0.30
CA GLY A 125 7.18 8.28 -1.14
C GLY A 125 5.93 8.20 -2.02
N GLY A 126 6.06 8.64 -3.28
CA GLY A 126 5.06 8.43 -4.32
C GLY A 126 3.65 8.93 -3.95
N SER A 127 2.65 8.06 -4.15
CA SER A 127 1.23 8.30 -3.88
C SER A 127 0.91 8.51 -2.39
N ASN A 128 1.83 8.15 -1.49
CA ASN A 128 1.68 8.25 -0.02
C ASN A 128 2.54 9.36 0.60
N SER A 129 3.02 10.29 -0.24
CA SER A 129 3.97 11.33 0.15
C SER A 129 3.46 12.21 1.28
N SER A 130 4.24 12.30 2.35
CA SER A 130 3.95 13.18 3.50
C SER A 130 4.08 14.67 3.17
N ARG A 131 4.78 14.99 2.07
CA ARG A 131 5.08 16.36 1.62
C ARG A 131 3.96 16.99 0.80
N HIS A 132 3.15 16.18 0.12
CA HIS A 132 2.10 16.69 -0.77
C HIS A 132 0.75 16.77 -0.05
N TYR A 133 0.04 17.88 -0.25
CA TYR A 133 -1.28 18.08 0.37
C TYR A 133 -2.36 17.19 -0.23
N ILE A 134 -2.24 16.81 -1.50
CA ILE A 134 -3.25 16.00 -2.21
C ILE A 134 -3.50 14.66 -1.51
N PHE A 135 -2.44 13.99 -1.03
CA PHE A 135 -2.59 12.75 -0.27
C PHE A 135 -3.37 12.96 1.03
N LYS A 136 -3.13 14.08 1.73
CA LYS A 136 -3.87 14.41 2.97
C LYS A 136 -5.33 14.73 2.69
N GLU A 137 -5.61 15.41 1.59
CA GLU A 137 -6.97 15.75 1.16
C GLU A 137 -7.76 14.48 0.80
N ASP A 138 -7.18 13.61 -0.03
CA ASP A 138 -7.82 12.35 -0.44
C ASP A 138 -8.02 11.42 0.75
N LEU A 139 -7.01 11.33 1.63
CA LEU A 139 -7.13 10.55 2.85
C LEU A 139 -8.23 11.08 3.77
N GLN A 140 -8.38 12.39 3.89
CA GLN A 140 -9.46 12.98 4.68
C GLN A 140 -10.83 12.67 4.07
N LYS A 141 -10.97 12.71 2.74
CA LYS A 141 -12.20 12.30 2.04
C LYS A 141 -12.52 10.83 2.35
N THR A 142 -11.52 9.94 2.29
CA THR A 142 -11.70 8.52 2.63
C THR A 142 -12.03 8.31 4.09
N ALA A 143 -11.36 8.98 5.04
CA ALA A 143 -11.67 8.92 6.47
C ALA A 143 -13.13 9.31 6.74
N ASN A 144 -13.60 10.40 6.12
CA ASN A 144 -14.97 10.86 6.23
C ASN A 144 -15.97 9.84 5.64
N ALA A 145 -15.67 9.29 4.47
CA ALA A 145 -16.52 8.30 3.81
C ALA A 145 -16.63 6.99 4.61
N LEU A 146 -15.55 6.57 5.26
CA LEU A 146 -15.50 5.37 6.09
C LEU A 146 -16.04 5.59 7.51
N GLY A 147 -16.16 6.84 7.96
CA GLY A 147 -16.48 7.16 9.35
C GLY A 147 -15.42 6.69 10.35
N LEU A 148 -14.16 6.63 9.90
CA LEU A 148 -13.01 6.18 10.69
C LEU A 148 -12.02 7.31 10.92
N GLU A 149 -11.47 7.38 12.13
CA GLU A 149 -10.24 8.13 12.36
C GLU A 149 -9.08 7.38 11.68
N ILE A 150 -8.37 8.02 10.75
CA ILE A 150 -7.21 7.40 10.09
C ILE A 150 -5.94 8.12 10.53
N ARG A 151 -5.04 7.37 11.15
CA ARG A 151 -3.69 7.84 11.51
C ARG A 151 -2.67 7.26 10.56
N ILE A 152 -1.92 8.12 9.90
CA ILE A 152 -0.74 7.73 9.12
C ILE A 152 0.51 7.85 9.99
N ALA A 153 1.31 6.79 10.03
CA ALA A 153 2.65 6.82 10.61
C ALA A 153 3.67 6.48 9.51
N HIS A 154 4.38 7.51 9.06
CA HIS A 154 5.45 7.35 8.08
C HIS A 154 6.71 6.79 8.74
N TYR A 155 7.36 5.83 8.08
CA TYR A 155 8.70 5.38 8.47
C TYR A 155 9.76 6.45 8.16
N PRO A 156 10.91 6.43 8.86
CA PRO A 156 12.02 7.33 8.56
C PRO A 156 12.50 7.20 7.10
N PRO A 157 13.07 8.26 6.51
CA PRO A 157 13.64 8.17 5.17
C PRO A 157 14.72 7.09 5.06
N TYR A 158 14.80 6.44 3.89
CA TYR A 158 15.76 5.38 3.56
C TYR A 158 15.65 4.12 4.42
N THR A 159 14.45 3.78 4.89
CA THR A 159 14.17 2.48 5.51
C THR A 159 13.20 1.73 4.63
N SER A 160 13.60 0.53 4.18
CA SER A 160 12.64 -0.43 3.65
C SER A 160 11.91 -1.08 4.83
N LYS A 161 10.64 -1.46 4.61
CA LYS A 161 9.82 -2.17 5.58
C LYS A 161 10.27 -3.61 5.78
#